data_AF-A0A7J8X2U9-F1
#
_entry.id   AF-A0A7J8X2U9-F1
#
_cell.length_a   1.000
_cell.length_b   1.000
_cell.length_c   1.000
_cell.angle_alpha   90.00
_cell.angle_beta   90.00
_cell.angle_gamma   90.00
#
_symmetry.space_group_name_H-M   'P 1'
#
loop_
_entity.id
_entity.type
_entity.pdbx_description
1 polymer ?
#
loop_
_entity_poly.entity_id
_entity_poly.type
_entity_poly.pdbx_seq_one_letter_code
_entity_poly.pdbx_strand_id
1 'polypeptide(L)' 'MTQNNLQELKEHLFRALAQYWNPAYSCFTFGKVDLVPTVEEYTTLFCRPRI' A
#
# COMPACT_ATOMS: atom_id res chain seq x y z
N MET A 1 8.19 -21.53 -10.77
CA MET A 1 6.95 -20.72 -10.83
C MET A 1 7.07 -19.66 -9.75
N THR A 2 7.39 -18.46 -10.22
CA THR A 2 8.60 -17.74 -9.82
C THR A 2 8.37 -16.73 -8.71
N GLN A 3 9.44 -16.50 -7.94
CA GLN A 3 9.65 -15.42 -6.97
C GLN A 3 9.26 -14.00 -7.50
N ASN A 4 9.00 -13.87 -8.81
CA ASN A 4 8.56 -12.65 -9.49
C ASN A 4 7.07 -12.32 -9.27
N ASN A 5 6.22 -13.32 -9.00
CA ASN A 5 4.76 -13.09 -8.86
C ASN A 5 4.41 -12.30 -7.59
N LEU A 6 5.20 -12.50 -6.51
CA LEU A 6 5.00 -11.80 -5.24
C LEU A 6 5.41 -10.32 -5.32
N GLN A 7 6.42 -10.00 -6.12
CA GLN A 7 6.85 -8.62 -6.34
C GLN A 7 5.75 -7.86 -7.09
N GLU A 8 5.28 -8.41 -8.21
CA GLU A 8 4.18 -7.85 -9.01
C GLU A 8 2.89 -7.69 -8.18
N LEU A 9 2.55 -8.67 -7.34
CA LEU A 9 1.38 -8.62 -6.47
C LEU A 9 1.47 -7.47 -5.46
N LYS A 10 2.64 -7.30 -4.82
CA LYS A 10 2.87 -6.22 -3.85
C LYS A 10 2.75 -4.85 -4.52
N GLU A 11 3.27 -4.70 -5.74
CA GLU A 11 3.18 -3.44 -6.47
C GLU A 11 1.74 -3.07 -6.84
N HIS A 12 0.96 -4.05 -7.30
CA HIS A 12 -0.46 -3.85 -7.58
C HIS A 12 -1.25 -3.54 -6.30
N LEU A 13 -0.93 -4.23 -5.20
CA LEU A 13 -1.54 -3.98 -3.89
C LEU A 13 -1.25 -2.55 -3.41
N PHE A 14 0.00 -2.09 -3.48
CA PHE A 14 0.37 -0.73 -3.08
C PHE A 14 -0.27 0.34 -3.97
N ARG A 15 -0.39 0.09 -5.28
CA ARG A 15 -1.13 0.98 -6.20
C ARG A 15 -2.62 1.05 -5.87
N ALA A 16 -3.23 -0.07 -5.49
CA ALA A 16 -4.62 -0.10 -5.05
C ALA A 16 -4.77 0.64 -3.72
N LEU A 17 -3.92 0.35 -2.73
CA LEU A 17 -3.91 1.01 -1.43
C LEU A 17 -3.78 2.53 -1.59
N ALA A 18 -2.83 3.02 -2.38
CA ALA A 18 -2.65 4.45 -2.64
C ALA A 18 -3.92 5.15 -3.18
N GLN A 19 -4.81 4.45 -3.90
CA GLN A 19 -6.08 5.01 -4.36
C GLN A 19 -7.12 5.14 -3.23
N TYR A 20 -7.04 4.31 -2.20
CA TYR A 20 -7.90 4.34 -1.01
C TYR A 20 -7.30 5.13 0.15
N TRP A 21 -6.14 5.76 -0.05
CA TRP A 21 -5.48 6.58 0.97
C TRP A 21 -6.30 7.83 1.25
N ASN A 22 -6.74 8.00 2.48
CA ASN A 22 -7.42 9.19 2.93
C ASN A 22 -6.43 10.14 3.64
N PRO A 23 -5.97 11.24 3.01
CA PRO A 23 -4.97 12.13 3.58
C PRO A 23 -5.47 12.89 4.82
N ALA A 24 -6.79 13.00 5.03
CA ALA A 24 -7.35 13.67 6.20
C ALA A 24 -7.21 12.82 7.49
N TYR A 25 -7.12 11.49 7.35
CA TYR A 25 -7.09 10.55 8.47
C TYR A 25 -5.82 9.68 8.49
N SER A 26 -4.95 9.82 7.48
CA SER A 26 -3.72 9.04 7.33
C SER A 26 -3.94 7.53 7.43
N CYS A 27 -5.06 7.04 6.90
CA CYS A 27 -5.44 5.62 6.93
C CYS A 27 -6.05 5.18 5.59
N PHE A 28 -6.12 3.87 5.40
CA PHE A 28 -6.85 3.26 4.29
C PHE A 28 -8.25 2.89 4.75
N THR A 29 -9.25 3.54 4.19
CA THR A 29 -10.67 3.21 4.44
C THR A 29 -11.16 2.19 3.41
N PHE A 30 -11.41 0.95 3.84
CA PHE A 30 -12.07 -0.06 3.01
C PHE A 30 -13.51 -0.26 3.50
N GLY A 31 -14.43 0.52 2.94
CA GLY A 31 -15.82 0.55 3.39
C GLY A 31 -15.96 1.13 4.80
N LYS A 32 -16.16 0.27 5.81
CA LYS A 32 -16.26 0.64 7.24
C LYS A 32 -15.07 0.18 8.09
N VAL A 33 -14.05 -0.39 7.46
CA VAL A 33 -12.84 -0.87 8.15
C VAL A 33 -11.69 0.06 7.81
N ASP A 34 -11.08 0.61 8.85
CA ASP A 34 -9.84 1.36 8.75
C ASP A 34 -8.66 0.38 8.87
N LEU A 35 -7.86 0.30 7.82
CA LEU A 35 -6.57 -0.37 7.86
C LEU A 35 -5.51 0.69 8.13
N VAL A 36 -4.90 0.59 9.31
CA VAL A 36 -3.71 1.34 9.68
C VAL A 36 -2.51 0.44 9.41
N PRO A 37 -1.69 0.74 8.40
CA PRO A 37 -0.48 -0.03 8.13
C PRO A 37 0.50 0.10 9.27
N THR A 38 1.36 -0.89 9.41
CA THR A 38 2.53 -0.79 10.27
C THR A 38 3.55 0.20 9.70
N VAL A 39 4.44 0.72 10.55
CA VAL A 39 5.48 1.68 10.15
C VAL A 39 6.34 1.16 9.00
N GLU A 40 6.65 -0.14 8.99
CA GLU A 40 7.43 -0.79 7.93
C GLU A 40 6.69 -0.76 6.57
N GLU A 41 5.40 -1.08 6.55
CA GLU A 41 4.56 -1.01 5.35
C GLU A 41 4.40 0.43 4.85
N TYR A 42 4.28 1.39 5.77
CA TYR A 42 4.23 2.82 5.45
C TYR A 42 5.52 3.29 4.76
N THR A 43 6.68 2.89 5.29
CA THR A 43 7.96 3.20 4.65
C THR A 43 8.10 2.52 3.30
N THR A 44 7.60 1.29 3.13
CA THR A 44 7.67 0.59 1.84
C THR A 44 6.78 1.26 0.78
N LEU A 45 5.62 1.78 1.19
CA LEU A 45 4.72 2.58 0.36
C LEU A 45 5.34 3.91 -0.09
N PHE A 46 5.92 4.67 0.85
CA PHE A 46 6.41 6.03 0.59
C PHE A 46 7.86 6.09 0.11
N CYS A 47 8.70 5.09 0.40
CA CYS A 47 10.10 5.03 -0.05
C CYS A 47 10.26 4.43 -1.45
N ARG A 48 9.19 4.08 -2.17
CA ARG A 48 9.29 3.80 -3.61
C ARG A 48 9.86 5.05 -4.31
N PRO A 49 11.10 5.01 -4.84
CA PRO A 49 11.59 6.10 -5.66
C PRO A 49 10.71 6.12 -6.91
N ARG A 50 10.00 7.22 -7.13
CA ARG A 50 9.36 7.49 -8.43
C ARG A 50 10.48 7.50 -9.48
N ILE A 51 10.52 6.46 -10.31
CA ILE A 51 11.20 6.50 -11.62
C ILE A 51 10.22 7.12 -12.60
#